data_AF-A0A2N3LAL5-F1
#
_entry.id   AF-A0A2N3LAL5-F1
#
_cell.length_a   1.000
_cell.length_b   1.000
_cell.length_c   1.000
_cell.angle_alpha   90.00
_cell.angle_beta   90.00
_cell.angle_gamma   90.00
#
_symmetry.space_group_name_H-M   'P 1'
#
loop_
_entity.id
_entity.type
_entity.pdbx_description
1 polymer ?
#
loop_
_entity_poly.entity_id
_entity_poly.type
_entity_poly.pdbx_seq_one_letter_code
_entity_poly.pdbx_strand_id
1 'polypeptide(L)'
;MSNLDKLIAQSKKAYVEIATAYDAADINQKIALSESVQKAQSALVALQTANLAQSVTVTDADLAEMSRLRAKINNAAELQSAITGIIGLVSKFLV
;
A
#
# COMPACT_ATOMS: atom_id res chain seq x y z
N MET A 1 4.78 -19.40 -4.62
CA MET A 1 4.81 -17.94 -4.44
C MET A 1 5.70 -17.61 -3.26
N SER A 2 6.70 -16.76 -3.46
CA SER A 2 7.52 -16.21 -2.38
C SER A 2 6.68 -15.26 -1.50
N ASN A 3 7.18 -14.95 -0.31
CA ASN A 3 6.53 -13.93 0.53
C ASN A 3 6.57 -12.53 -0.12
N LEU A 4 7.58 -12.27 -0.95
CA LEU A 4 7.66 -11.06 -1.76
C LEU A 4 6.55 -10.99 -2.81
N ASP A 5 6.27 -12.10 -3.52
CA ASP A 5 5.14 -12.17 -4.47
C ASP A 5 3.80 -11.92 -3.76
N LYS A 6 3.63 -12.47 -2.56
CA LYS A 6 2.43 -12.27 -1.74
C LYS A 6 2.30 -10.80 -1.33
N LEU A 7 3.39 -10.17 -0.90
CA LEU A 7 3.39 -8.76 -0.51
C LEU A 7 3.02 -7.89 -1.71
N ILE A 8 3.65 -8.09 -2.87
CA ILE A 8 3.30 -7.36 -4.10
C ILE A 8 1.82 -7.53 -4.45
N ALA A 9 1.29 -8.76 -4.38
CA ALA A 9 -0.12 -9.01 -4.65
C ALA A 9 -1.05 -8.30 -3.65
N GLN A 10 -0.70 -8.29 -2.36
CA GLN A 10 -1.46 -7.58 -1.34
C GLN A 10 -1.37 -6.05 -1.49
N SER A 11 -0.19 -5.52 -1.80
CA SER A 11 0.03 -4.12 -2.14
C SER A 11 -0.85 -3.74 -3.32
N LYS A 12 -0.77 -4.44 -4.46
CA LYS A 12 -1.63 -4.20 -5.64
C LYS A 12 -3.12 -4.12 -5.27
N LYS A 13 -3.62 -5.06 -4.46
CA LYS A 13 -5.01 -5.04 -3.99
C LYS A 13 -5.33 -3.80 -3.16
N ALA A 14 -4.46 -3.47 -2.20
CA ALA A 14 -4.62 -2.28 -1.38
C ALA A 14 -4.66 -1.00 -2.21
N TYR A 15 -3.87 -0.90 -3.28
CA TYR A 15 -3.90 0.24 -4.20
C TYR A 15 -5.23 0.38 -4.94
N VAL A 16 -5.80 -0.73 -5.41
CA VAL A 16 -7.11 -0.71 -6.05
C VAL A 16 -8.20 -0.28 -5.06
N GLU A 17 -8.14 -0.78 -3.83
CA GLU A 17 -9.07 -0.39 -2.76
C GLU A 17 -8.92 1.10 -2.39
N ILE A 18 -7.68 1.61 -2.29
CA ILE A 18 -7.39 3.04 -2.07
C ILE A 18 -7.94 3.89 -3.21
N ALA A 19 -7.69 3.51 -4.47
CA ALA A 19 -8.18 4.23 -5.63
C ALA A 19 -9.72 4.27 -5.66
N THR A 20 -10.37 3.16 -5.31
CA THR A 20 -11.84 3.09 -5.21
C THR A 20 -12.37 4.02 -4.13
N ALA A 21 -11.75 4.01 -2.95
CA ALA A 21 -12.13 4.90 -1.84
C ALA A 21 -11.89 6.37 -2.20
N TYR A 22 -10.77 6.66 -2.87
CA TYR A 22 -10.45 7.99 -3.39
C TYR A 22 -11.48 8.47 -4.42
N ASP A 23 -11.90 7.59 -5.35
CA ASP A 23 -12.86 7.93 -6.39
C ASP A 23 -14.26 8.20 -5.82
N ALA A 24 -14.63 7.49 -4.76
CA ALA A 24 -15.90 7.67 -4.05
C ALA A 24 -15.90 8.85 -3.06
N ALA A 25 -14.73 9.39 -2.69
CA ALA A 25 -14.60 10.47 -1.74
C ALA A 25 -15.11 11.82 -2.28
N ASP A 26 -15.53 12.73 -1.40
CA ASP A 26 -15.89 14.09 -1.78
C ASP A 26 -14.66 14.92 -2.20
N ILE A 27 -14.87 16.10 -2.79
CA ILE A 27 -13.79 16.97 -3.29
C ILE A 27 -12.78 17.34 -2.20
N ASN A 28 -13.23 17.62 -0.97
CA ASN A 28 -12.34 18.02 0.11
C ASN A 28 -11.45 16.84 0.54
N GLN A 29 -12.04 15.64 0.65
CA GLN A 29 -11.28 14.42 0.94
C GLN A 29 -10.32 14.05 -0.20
N LYS A 30 -10.73 14.19 -1.47
CA LYS A 30 -9.84 13.96 -2.62
C LYS A 30 -8.63 14.88 -2.60
N ILE A 31 -8.80 16.15 -2.25
CA ILE A 31 -7.68 17.09 -2.12
C ILE A 31 -6.73 16.59 -1.01
N ALA A 32 -7.26 16.27 0.17
CA ALA A 32 -6.48 15.81 1.32
C ALA A 32 -5.73 14.49 1.07
N LEU A 33 -6.31 13.58 0.28
CA LEU A 33 -5.75 12.24 0.03
C LEU A 33 -4.84 12.19 -1.18
N SER A 34 -4.92 13.14 -2.11
CA SER A 34 -4.24 13.11 -3.42
C SER A 34 -2.74 12.77 -3.33
N GLU A 35 -1.99 13.49 -2.49
CA GLU A 35 -0.55 13.29 -2.31
C GLU A 35 -0.25 11.91 -1.72
N SER A 36 -1.05 11.46 -0.75
CA SER A 36 -0.89 10.15 -0.12
C SER A 36 -1.15 9.02 -1.12
N VAL A 37 -2.17 9.14 -1.97
CA VAL A 37 -2.48 8.16 -3.02
C VAL A 37 -1.34 8.09 -4.04
N GLN A 38 -0.79 9.23 -4.47
CA GLN A 38 0.36 9.26 -5.39
C GLN A 38 1.61 8.62 -4.79
N LYS A 39 1.97 9.00 -3.55
CA LYS A 39 3.13 8.41 -2.84
C LYS A 39 3.00 6.91 -2.71
N ALA A 40 1.80 6.46 -2.36
CA ALA A 40 1.52 5.07 -2.27
C ALA A 40 1.74 4.42 -3.66
N GLN A 41 1.16 4.94 -4.74
CA GLN A 41 1.36 4.36 -6.08
C GLN A 41 2.84 4.26 -6.48
N SER A 42 3.64 5.30 -6.20
CA SER A 42 5.09 5.29 -6.42
C SER A 42 5.80 4.19 -5.62
N ALA A 43 5.40 3.97 -4.36
CA ALA A 43 5.97 2.90 -3.53
C ALA A 43 5.67 1.50 -4.11
N LEU A 44 4.48 1.28 -4.69
CA LEU A 44 4.15 0.01 -5.36
C LEU A 44 5.09 -0.26 -6.54
N VAL A 45 5.29 0.75 -7.39
CA VAL A 45 6.15 0.63 -8.56
C VAL A 45 7.57 0.32 -8.13
N ALA A 46 8.08 1.03 -7.11
CA ALA A 46 9.40 0.78 -6.57
C ALA A 46 9.54 -0.65 -6.00
N LEU A 47 8.52 -1.18 -5.31
CA LEU A 47 8.55 -2.55 -4.79
C LEU A 47 8.58 -3.60 -5.91
N GLN A 48 7.83 -3.36 -6.98
CA GLN A 48 7.87 -4.22 -8.17
C GLN A 48 9.24 -4.21 -8.83
N THR A 49 9.90 -3.05 -8.89
CA THR A 49 11.27 -2.91 -9.37
C THR A 49 12.27 -3.62 -8.44
N ALA A 50 12.14 -3.47 -7.12
CA ALA A 50 13.01 -4.12 -6.13
C ALA A 50 12.91 -5.66 -6.19
N ASN A 51 11.72 -6.20 -6.48
CA ASN A 51 11.55 -7.64 -6.73
C ASN A 51 12.38 -8.16 -7.91
N LEU A 52 12.57 -7.36 -8.95
CA LEU A 52 13.44 -7.73 -10.09
C LEU A 52 14.92 -7.82 -9.67
N ALA A 53 15.33 -7.08 -8.64
CA ALA A 53 16.69 -7.09 -8.10
C ALA A 53 16.95 -8.27 -7.12
N GLN A 54 15.95 -9.06 -6.76
CA GLN A 54 16.01 -10.30 -5.96
C GLN A 54 16.66 -10.22 -4.55
N SER A 55 16.90 -9.02 -4.00
CA SER A 55 17.57 -8.86 -2.68
C SER A 55 16.62 -8.66 -1.50
N VAL A 56 15.31 -8.79 -1.68
CA VAL A 56 14.32 -8.42 -0.66
C VAL A 56 13.82 -9.64 0.11
N THR A 57 14.06 -9.67 1.42
CA THR A 57 13.46 -10.66 2.32
C THR A 57 12.19 -10.11 2.94
N VAL A 58 11.05 -10.77 2.68
CA VAL A 58 9.75 -10.44 3.27
C VAL A 58 9.35 -11.51 4.29
N THR A 59 9.02 -11.08 5.50
CA THR A 59 8.60 -11.98 6.59
C THR A 59 7.09 -12.18 6.62
N ASP A 60 6.62 -13.20 7.33
CA ASP A 60 5.19 -13.40 7.55
C ASP A 60 4.55 -12.28 8.39
N ALA A 61 5.33 -11.62 9.26
CA ALA A 61 4.87 -10.47 10.03
C ALA A 61 4.56 -9.27 9.13
N ASP A 62 5.36 -9.06 8.09
CA ASP A 62 5.11 -8.00 7.10
C ASP A 62 3.82 -8.25 6.31
N LEU A 63 3.56 -9.52 5.97
CA LEU A 63 2.31 -9.92 5.31
C LEU A 63 1.09 -9.74 6.22
N ALA A 64 1.23 -10.06 7.52
CA ALA A 64 0.16 -9.86 8.49
C ALA A 64 -0.16 -8.36 8.67
N GLU A 65 0.88 -7.52 8.74
CA GLU A 65 0.71 -6.07 8.85
C GLU A 65 0.07 -5.48 7.59
N MET A 66 0.52 -5.88 6.40
CA MET A 66 -0.10 -5.45 5.14
C MET A 66 -1.60 -5.81 5.11
N SER A 67 -1.96 -7.01 5.59
CA SER A 67 -3.36 -7.42 5.65
C SER A 67 -4.17 -6.62 6.68
N ARG A 68 -3.60 -6.27 7.84
CA ARG A 68 -4.27 -5.39 8.83
C ARG A 68 -4.48 -3.98 8.28
N LEU A 69 -3.46 -3.40 7.65
CA LEU A 69 -3.54 -2.09 7.04
C LEU A 69 -4.59 -2.05 5.93
N ARG A 70 -4.64 -3.10 5.11
CA ARG A 70 -5.63 -3.21 4.04
C ARG A 70 -7.07 -3.26 4.57
N ALA A 71 -7.32 -3.98 5.66
CA ALA A 71 -8.63 -4.02 6.29
C ALA A 71 -9.15 -2.64 6.73
N LYS A 72 -8.25 -1.70 7.03
CA LYS A 72 -8.59 -0.32 7.43
C LYS A 72 -8.95 0.60 6.26
N ILE A 73 -8.62 0.26 5.01
CA ILE A 73 -8.93 1.08 3.83
C ILE A 73 -10.45 1.24 3.65
N ASN A 74 -11.21 0.20 3.99
CA ASN A 74 -12.67 0.22 3.91
C ASN A 74 -13.32 1.14 4.95
N ASN A 75 -12.55 1.65 5.92
CA ASN A 75 -13.02 2.63 6.88
C ASN A 75 -12.52 4.02 6.49
N ALA A 76 -13.44 4.89 6.06
CA ALA A 76 -13.11 6.24 5.63
C ALA A 76 -12.36 7.07 6.69
N ALA A 77 -12.65 6.87 7.98
CA ALA A 77 -11.96 7.57 9.06
C ALA A 77 -10.51 7.08 9.25
N GLU A 78 -10.20 5.86 8.83
CA GLU A 78 -8.86 5.28 8.94
C GLU A 78 -8.08 5.31 7.63
N LEU A 79 -8.71 5.69 6.51
CA LEU A 79 -8.14 5.63 5.16
C LEU A 79 -6.76 6.29 5.08
N GLN A 80 -6.61 7.50 5.63
CA GLN A 80 -5.33 8.21 5.61
C GLN A 80 -4.23 7.49 6.42
N SER A 81 -4.58 6.93 7.58
CA SER A 81 -3.66 6.14 8.40
C SER A 81 -3.29 4.83 7.71
N ALA A 82 -4.27 4.18 7.08
CA ALA A 82 -4.06 2.96 6.29
C ALA A 82 -3.10 3.21 5.12
N ILE A 83 -3.32 4.27 4.34
CA ILE A 83 -2.44 4.66 3.22
C ILE A 83 -1.02 4.93 3.74
N THR A 84 -0.88 5.69 4.82
CA THR A 84 0.42 6.02 5.42
C THR A 84 1.16 4.77 5.89
N GLY A 85 0.46 3.86 6.57
CA GLY A 85 1.03 2.60 7.03
C GLY A 85 1.46 1.69 5.86
N ILE A 86 0.69 1.64 4.77
CA ILE A 86 1.04 0.88 3.57
C ILE A 86 2.30 1.44 2.93
N ILE A 87 2.39 2.76 2.77
CA ILE A 87 3.60 3.43 2.27
C ILE A 87 4.79 3.06 3.14
N GLY A 88 4.66 3.18 4.46
CA GLY A 88 5.73 2.89 5.41
C GLY A 88 6.18 1.43 5.33
N LEU A 89 5.24 0.48 5.27
CA LEU A 89 5.56 -0.94 5.15
C LEU A 89 6.27 -1.26 3.84
N VAL A 90 5.75 -0.78 2.72
CA VAL A 90 6.35 -1.02 1.39
C VAL A 90 7.74 -0.39 1.30
N SER A 91 7.93 0.80 1.88
CA SER A 91 9.21 1.52 1.84
C SER A 91 10.35 0.79 2.56
N LYS A 92 10.06 -0.10 3.51
CA LYS A 92 11.08 -0.95 4.17
C LYS A 92 11.88 -1.82 3.19
N PHE A 93 11.31 -2.08 2.02
CA PHE A 93 11.83 -3.02 1.03
C PHE A 93 12.43 -2.32 -0.20
N LEU A 94 12.53 -0.98 -0.17
CA LEU A 94 13.04 -0.16 -1.27
C LEU A 94 14.49 0.29 -1.06
N VAL A 95 15.16 -0.23 -0.04
CA VAL A 95 16.51 0.15 0.41
C VAL A 95 17.57 -0.77 -0.18
#